data_AF-A0A534H059-F1
#
_entry.id   AF-A0A534H059-F1
#
_cell.length_a   1.000
_cell.length_b   1.000
_cell.length_c   1.000
_cell.angle_alpha   90.00
_cell.angle_beta   90.00
_cell.angle_gamma   90.00
#
_symmetry.space_group_name_H-M   'P 1'
#
loop_
_entity.id
_entity.type
_entity.pdbx_description
1 polymer ?
#
loop_
_entity_poly.entity_id
_entity_poly.type
_entity_poly.pdbx_seq_one_letter_code
_entity_poly.pdbx_strand_id
1 'polypeptide(L)'
;MQYTLTVTNNGAQPASALVINDATAAFTTFVSAACPATLPAGVTSCTVSAQPAVGASGQVQWTFGGALGASASLAVTYQVKIGG
;
A
#
# COMPACT_ATOMS: atom_id res chain seq x y z
N MET A 1 -8.06 -13.84 1.88
CA MET A 1 -7.07 -13.43 2.92
C MET A 1 -6.78 -11.96 2.70
N GLN A 2 -6.67 -11.18 3.77
CA GLN A 2 -6.37 -9.75 3.70
C GLN A 2 -5.02 -9.48 4.35
N TYR A 3 -4.20 -8.68 3.66
CA TYR A 3 -2.95 -8.15 4.16
C TYR A 3 -3.12 -6.64 4.44
N THR A 4 -2.57 -6.20 5.56
CA THR A 4 -2.54 -4.79 5.97
C THR A 4 -1.09 -4.40 6.20
N LEU A 5 -0.60 -3.43 5.44
CA LEU A 5 0.74 -2.87 5.61
C LEU A 5 0.61 -1.49 6.26
N THR A 6 1.23 -1.33 7.42
CA THR A 6 1.30 -0.04 8.13
C THR A 6 2.69 0.56 7.97
N VAL A 7 2.73 1.83 7.56
CA VAL A 7 3.96 2.61 7.41
C VAL A 7 3.90 3.77 8.40
N THR A 8 4.99 3.99 9.12
CA THR A 8 5.16 5.12 10.04
C THR A 8 6.39 5.91 9.64
N ASN A 9 6.25 7.23 9.49
CA ASN A 9 7.38 8.12 9.32
C ASN A 9 8.04 8.38 10.69
N ASN A 10 9.07 7.61 11.03
CA ASN A 10 9.81 7.79 12.29
C ASN A 10 10.78 8.99 12.27
N GLY A 11 10.82 9.76 11.19
CA GLY A 11 11.64 10.96 11.08
C GLY A 11 11.00 12.18 11.77
N ALA A 12 11.83 13.20 12.03
CA ALA A 12 11.39 14.47 12.59
C ALA A 12 10.83 15.45 11.54
N GLN A 13 10.84 15.07 10.25
CA GLN A 13 10.40 15.91 9.12
C GLN A 13 9.40 15.16 8.24
N PRO A 14 8.54 15.87 7.48
CA PRO A 14 7.61 15.23 6.55
C PRO A 14 8.33 14.43 5.46
N ALA A 15 7.81 13.24 5.15
CA ALA A 15 8.33 12.36 4.10
C ALA A 15 7.48 12.50 2.82
N SER A 16 8.07 13.06 1.76
CA SER A 16 7.45 13.18 0.43
C SER A 16 7.84 12.03 -0.50
N ALA A 17 7.16 11.92 -1.65
CA ALA A 17 7.41 10.90 -2.67
C ALA A 17 7.33 9.47 -2.13
N LEU A 18 6.33 9.21 -1.28
CA LEU A 18 6.13 7.91 -0.65
C LEU A 18 5.61 6.89 -1.66
N VAL A 19 6.29 5.74 -1.72
CA VAL A 19 5.89 4.56 -2.49
C VAL A 19 5.92 3.37 -1.56
N ILE A 20 4.81 2.63 -1.50
CA ILE A 20 4.74 1.33 -0.82
C ILE A 20 4.78 0.26 -1.88
N ASN A 21 5.69 -0.68 -1.70
CA ASN A 21 5.87 -1.80 -2.59
C ASN A 21 5.80 -3.12 -1.81
N ASP A 22 4.98 -4.06 -2.26
CA ASP A 22 4.84 -5.38 -1.65
C ASP A 22 4.71 -6.47 -2.72
N ALA A 23 5.27 -7.65 -2.46
CA ALA A 23 5.10 -8.82 -3.34
C ALA A 23 4.06 -9.75 -2.73
N THR A 24 3.09 -10.20 -3.54
CA THR A 24 2.11 -11.21 -3.09
C THR A 24 2.85 -12.45 -2.60
N ALA A 25 2.50 -12.92 -1.40
CA ALA A 25 3.15 -14.08 -0.79
C ALA A 25 3.12 -15.32 -1.70
N ALA A 26 4.13 -16.19 -1.55
CA ALA A 26 4.17 -17.46 -2.28
C ALA A 26 2.90 -18.28 -2.05
N PHE A 27 2.47 -19.03 -3.08
CA PHE A 27 1.24 -19.84 -3.07
C PHE A 27 -0.07 -19.06 -2.88
N THR A 28 -0.04 -17.73 -3.12
CA THR A 28 -1.24 -16.90 -3.15
C THR A 28 -1.47 -16.28 -4.53
N THR A 29 -2.72 -15.99 -4.84
CA THR A 29 -3.13 -15.27 -6.04
C THR A 29 -3.83 -13.98 -5.68
N PHE A 30 -3.52 -12.91 -6.41
CA PHE A 30 -4.04 -11.57 -6.20
C PHE A 30 -5.55 -11.50 -6.40
N VAL A 31 -6.24 -10.75 -5.55
CA VAL A 31 -7.69 -10.50 -5.66
C VAL A 31 -7.96 -9.01 -5.87
N SER A 32 -7.42 -8.15 -5.01
CA SER A 32 -7.62 -6.70 -5.10
C SER A 32 -6.61 -5.93 -4.27
N ALA A 33 -6.39 -4.67 -4.62
CA ALA A 33 -5.60 -3.72 -3.85
C ALA A 33 -6.40 -2.43 -3.72
N ALA A 34 -6.32 -1.78 -2.56
CA ALA A 34 -7.04 -0.55 -2.31
C ALA A 34 -6.17 0.48 -1.60
N CYS A 35 -6.40 1.74 -1.91
CA CYS A 35 -5.94 2.85 -1.10
C CYS A 35 -6.75 2.95 0.19
N PRO A 36 -6.19 3.51 1.27
CA PRO A 36 -6.94 3.76 2.49
C PRO A 36 -8.11 4.71 2.24
N ALA A 37 -9.21 4.47 2.93
CA ALA A 37 -10.41 5.31 2.84
C ALA A 37 -10.17 6.73 3.38
N THR A 38 -9.24 6.86 4.34
CA THR A 38 -8.83 8.13 4.92
C THR A 38 -7.33 8.30 4.80
N LEU A 39 -6.91 9.47 4.33
CA LEU A 39 -5.49 9.83 4.23
C LEU A 39 -5.08 10.67 5.45
N PRO A 40 -3.88 10.48 6.00
CA PRO A 40 -3.36 11.36 7.05
C PRO A 40 -3.16 12.78 6.53
N ALA A 41 -3.06 13.72 7.45
CA ALA A 41 -2.74 15.11 7.12
C ALA A 41 -1.43 15.21 6.30
N GLY A 42 -1.47 16.01 5.24
CA GLY A 42 -0.35 16.23 4.32
C GLY A 42 -0.28 15.24 3.16
N VAL A 43 -0.94 14.08 3.24
CA VAL A 43 -1.05 13.14 2.12
C VAL A 43 -2.27 13.52 1.29
N THR A 44 -2.07 13.85 0.02
CA THR A 44 -3.11 14.44 -0.84
C THR A 44 -3.77 13.45 -1.78
N SER A 45 -3.09 12.36 -2.10
CA SER A 45 -3.60 11.30 -2.96
C SER A 45 -2.98 9.96 -2.65
N CYS A 46 -3.67 8.90 -3.05
CA CYS A 46 -3.13 7.55 -3.12
C CYS A 46 -3.61 6.92 -4.42
N THR A 47 -2.70 6.23 -5.11
CA THR A 47 -3.01 5.45 -6.31
C THR A 47 -2.36 4.08 -6.23
N VAL A 48 -3.09 3.02 -6.55
CA VAL A 48 -2.49 1.70 -6.82
C VAL A 48 -1.81 1.79 -8.18
N SER A 49 -0.50 2.03 -8.20
CA SER A 49 0.28 2.32 -9.41
C SER A 49 0.72 1.06 -10.16
N ALA A 50 0.77 -0.08 -9.48
CA ALA A 50 0.96 -1.39 -10.10
C ALA A 50 0.22 -2.47 -9.30
N GLN A 51 -0.36 -3.45 -9.99
CA GLN A 51 -0.94 -4.64 -9.38
C GLN A 51 -0.96 -5.80 -10.39
N PRO A 52 -0.91 -7.07 -9.93
CA PRO A 52 -1.11 -8.22 -10.81
C PRO A 52 -2.56 -8.27 -11.32
N ALA A 53 -2.80 -9.05 -12.37
CA ALA A 53 -4.16 -9.43 -12.72
C ALA A 53 -4.79 -10.29 -11.59
N VAL A 54 -6.11 -10.27 -11.48
CA VAL A 54 -6.83 -11.15 -10.55
C VAL A 54 -6.50 -12.61 -10.88
N GLY A 55 -6.12 -13.39 -9.87
CA GLY A 55 -5.68 -14.77 -10.04
C GLY A 55 -4.19 -14.93 -10.37
N ALA A 56 -3.45 -13.85 -10.62
CA ALA A 56 -2.00 -13.89 -10.84
C ALA A 56 -1.22 -13.60 -9.54
N SER A 57 0.09 -13.86 -9.54
CA SER A 57 1.01 -13.42 -8.51
C SER A 57 1.90 -12.29 -9.04
N GLY A 58 2.42 -11.45 -8.13
CA GLY A 58 3.32 -10.38 -8.51
C GLY A 58 3.37 -9.26 -7.49
N GLN A 59 3.81 -8.10 -7.96
CA GLN A 59 4.03 -6.91 -7.15
C GLN A 59 2.77 -6.05 -7.08
N VAL A 60 2.45 -5.55 -5.89
CA VAL A 60 1.46 -4.50 -5.66
C VAL A 60 2.18 -3.25 -5.20
N GLN A 61 1.87 -2.12 -5.84
CA GLN A 61 2.49 -0.84 -5.54
C GLN A 61 1.45 0.24 -5.32
N TRP A 62 1.65 1.05 -4.27
CA TRP A 62 0.90 2.26 -3.99
C TRP A 62 1.82 3.46 -4.05
N THR A 63 1.38 4.49 -4.76
CA THR A 63 2.08 5.78 -4.85
C THR A 63 1.23 6.84 -4.16
N PHE A 64 1.85 7.66 -3.33
CA PHE A 64 1.20 8.71 -2.56
C PHE A 64 1.65 10.09 -3.01
N GLY A 65 0.68 11.00 -3.12
CA GLY A 65 0.94 12.43 -3.30
C GLY A 65 1.06 13.14 -1.95
N GLY A 66 1.71 14.31 -1.96
CA GLY A 66 1.93 15.11 -0.75
C GLY A 66 3.07 14.56 0.11
N ALA A 67 2.95 14.72 1.43
CA ALA A 67 3.95 14.29 2.40
C ALA A 67 3.32 13.70 3.66
N LEU A 68 3.86 12.57 4.12
CA LEU A 68 3.49 11.97 5.39
C LEU A 68 4.21 12.71 6.52
N GLY A 69 3.46 13.37 7.41
CA GLY A 69 4.01 14.16 8.51
C GLY A 69 4.97 13.39 9.43
N ALA A 70 5.77 14.11 10.22
CA ALA A 70 6.64 13.52 11.22
C ALA A 70 5.82 12.69 12.23
N SER A 71 6.28 11.48 12.54
CA SER A 71 5.58 10.51 13.42
C SER A 71 4.19 10.09 12.96
N ALA A 72 3.75 10.48 11.75
CA ALA A 72 2.47 10.07 11.20
C ALA A 72 2.56 8.67 10.59
N SER A 73 1.40 7.99 10.57
CA SER A 73 1.28 6.66 9.98
C SER A 73 0.17 6.60 8.95
N LEU A 74 0.30 5.68 8.00
CA LEU A 74 -0.79 5.27 7.11
C LEU A 74 -0.77 3.77 6.91
N ALA A 75 -1.88 3.23 6.41
CA ALA A 75 -1.98 1.82 6.08
C ALA A 75 -2.55 1.62 4.67
N VAL A 76 -2.09 0.58 3.99
CA VAL A 76 -2.69 0.08 2.74
C VAL A 76 -3.13 -1.36 2.94
N THR A 77 -4.09 -1.79 2.12
CA THR A 77 -4.57 -3.18 2.16
C THR A 77 -4.64 -3.78 0.78
N TYR A 78 -4.39 -5.08 0.72
CA TYR A 78 -4.66 -5.89 -0.45
C TYR A 78 -5.18 -7.27 -0.04
N GLN A 79 -5.91 -7.90 -0.95
CA GLN A 79 -6.48 -9.22 -0.76
C GLN A 79 -5.85 -10.22 -1.71
N VAL A 80 -5.65 -11.43 -1.18
CA VAL A 80 -5.21 -12.59 -1.94
C VAL A 80 -6.03 -13.81 -1.56
N LYS A 81 -5.99 -14.83 -2.41
CA LYS A 81 -6.51 -16.17 -2.13
C LYS A 81 -5.34 -17.13 -1.96
N ILE A 82 -5.41 -18.04 -0.99
CA ILE A 82 -4.44 -19.14 -0.87
C ILE A 82 -4.86 -20.21 -1.86
N GLY A 83 -3.97 -20.58 -2.79
CA GLY A 83 -4.22 -21.63 -3.78
C GLY A 83 -5.28 -21.27 -4.83
N GLY A 84 -4.91 -21.46 -6.10
CA GLY A 84 -5.82 -21.39 -7.24
C GLY A 84 -6.90 -22.45 -7.12
#